data_AF-A0A2S2Q9G1-F1
#
_entry.id   AF-A0A2S2Q9G1-F1
#
_cell.length_a   1.000
_cell.length_b   1.000
_cell.length_c   1.000
_cell.angle_alpha   90.00
_cell.angle_beta   90.00
_cell.angle_gamma   90.00
#
_symmetry.space_group_name_H-M   'P 1'
#
loop_
_entity.id
_entity.type
_entity.pdbx_description
1 polymer ?
#
loop_
_entity_poly.entity_id
_entity_poly.type
_entity_poly.pdbx_seq_one_letter_code
_entity_poly.pdbx_strand_id
1 'polypeptide(L)'
;MERFYLFITFFFCILTVINCTNIVRPRGIAFERASLYIPDKDFSCFDGSFIIPYSFVNDDYCDCPDASDEPGTSACPNGTFHCSNAGHKSLIIPSSRVNDGICDCCDGSDEWANNNRKGTCENTCEELGRAAREEEERLQKIFMAGHEIRAQLIVKGKELRMEKQNRITELFEQQKDAELLKNDRLNVKEKADEIERSALEKYKVMHDEKRRQEKEQEKLEQQNEAFEIFNEIDTNKDNKIDEEEVDAYNTFDQNKDGIVSQDEKDYFMENKKEINLEDFMSNSWDRLKQLIFAQSSNLKETENPVEEDNDKIEEVEDQDENDDESEPETVEDETKYTDAEELDESQYDEETKLIVENAKQAREAFEEADRKFRDIQREVTHLQESLNKDFGPEDEFAALDGECYELSDREYVYKLCLFDQITQRSKNGGSEVRLGTWNSWIGEPKYRTMLYDRGQHCWNGPQRSTHVRIFLFN
;
A
#
# COMPACT_ATOMS: atom_id res chain seq x y z
N MET A 1 44.43 -41.72 -60.36
CA MET A 1 44.98 -42.79 -59.48
C MET A 1 46.30 -42.37 -58.86
N GLU A 2 47.30 -41.93 -59.63
CA GLU A 2 48.62 -41.53 -59.07
C GLU A 2 48.61 -40.31 -58.13
N ARG A 3 47.81 -39.28 -58.41
CA ARG A 3 47.72 -38.09 -57.52
C ARG A 3 47.02 -38.35 -56.18
N PHE A 4 46.22 -39.41 -56.09
CA PHE A 4 45.51 -39.78 -54.86
C PHE A 4 46.42 -40.57 -53.91
N TYR A 5 47.28 -41.42 -54.47
CA TYR A 5 48.30 -42.14 -53.71
C TYR A 5 49.36 -41.19 -53.11
N LEU A 6 49.75 -40.14 -53.85
CA LEU A 6 50.74 -39.17 -53.39
C LEU A 6 50.26 -38.34 -52.18
N PHE A 7 48.97 -38.01 -52.12
CA PHE A 7 48.36 -37.34 -50.96
C PHE A 7 48.22 -38.27 -49.75
N ILE A 8 47.87 -39.53 -49.94
CA ILE A 8 47.75 -40.52 -48.86
C ILE A 8 49.13 -40.83 -48.26
N THR A 9 50.17 -40.95 -49.07
CA THR A 9 51.54 -41.16 -48.57
C THR A 9 52.09 -39.94 -47.83
N PHE A 10 51.75 -38.72 -48.26
CA PHE A 10 52.15 -37.49 -47.56
C PHE A 10 51.42 -37.34 -46.22
N PHE A 11 50.14 -37.71 -46.15
CA PHE A 11 49.36 -37.72 -44.91
C PHE A 11 49.84 -38.79 -43.92
N PHE A 12 50.21 -39.98 -44.42
CA PHE A 12 50.84 -41.03 -43.60
C PHE A 12 52.23 -40.63 -43.11
N CYS A 13 53.04 -39.93 -43.92
CA CYS A 13 54.34 -39.42 -43.48
C CYS A 13 54.24 -38.31 -42.42
N ILE A 14 53.21 -37.45 -42.47
CA ILE A 14 52.97 -36.43 -41.43
C ILE A 14 52.50 -37.07 -40.11
N LEU A 15 51.72 -38.16 -40.17
CA LEU A 15 51.29 -38.92 -38.99
C LEU A 15 52.43 -39.73 -38.33
N THR A 16 53.51 -40.04 -39.04
CA THR A 16 54.64 -40.82 -38.50
C THR A 16 55.75 -40.01 -37.82
N VAL A 17 55.64 -38.67 -37.74
CA VAL A 17 56.65 -37.82 -37.06
C VAL A 17 56.05 -36.96 -35.94
N ILE A 18 54.95 -37.41 -35.33
CA ILE A 18 54.70 -37.05 -33.93
C ILE A 18 55.46 -38.07 -33.09
N ASN A 19 56.79 -37.95 -33.09
CA ASN A 19 57.56 -38.46 -31.96
C ASN A 19 57.09 -37.62 -30.77
N CYS A 20 56.19 -38.17 -29.95
CA CYS A 20 56.07 -37.74 -28.56
C CYS A 20 57.44 -37.99 -27.93
N THR A 21 58.34 -37.02 -28.01
CA THR A 21 59.52 -37.00 -27.17
C THR A 21 58.99 -36.96 -25.75
N ASN A 22 59.05 -38.10 -25.05
CA ASN A 22 58.85 -38.12 -23.61
C ASN A 22 59.83 -37.11 -23.03
N ILE A 23 59.32 -35.95 -22.61
CA ILE A 23 60.11 -34.93 -21.93
C ILE A 23 60.55 -35.60 -20.64
N VAL A 24 61.84 -35.91 -20.55
CA VAL A 24 62.43 -36.49 -19.34
C VAL A 24 62.29 -35.43 -18.26
N ARG A 25 61.40 -35.70 -17.30
CA ARG A 25 61.01 -34.77 -16.25
C ARG A 25 61.45 -35.34 -14.91
N PRO A 26 62.14 -34.56 -14.06
CA PRO A 26 62.34 -34.92 -12.67
C PRO A 26 61.01 -35.24 -11.94
N ARG A 27 61.09 -36.05 -10.89
CA ARG A 27 59.93 -36.33 -10.03
C ARG A 27 59.55 -35.05 -9.27
N GLY A 28 58.26 -34.91 -8.94
CA GLY A 28 57.77 -33.86 -8.06
C GLY A 28 57.69 -32.45 -8.66
N ILE A 29 57.87 -32.27 -9.97
CA ILE A 29 57.59 -31.00 -10.65
C ILE A 29 56.29 -31.04 -11.46
N ALA A 30 55.72 -29.90 -11.82
CA ALA A 30 54.58 -29.82 -12.74
C ALA A 30 55.05 -29.96 -14.20
N PHE A 31 54.14 -30.29 -15.13
CA PHE A 31 54.50 -30.43 -16.56
C PHE A 31 55.02 -29.12 -17.15
N GLU A 32 54.42 -27.99 -16.75
CA GLU A 32 54.75 -26.64 -17.19
C GLU A 32 56.17 -26.22 -16.77
N ARG A 33 56.71 -26.82 -15.70
CA ARG A 33 58.04 -26.52 -15.15
C ARG A 33 59.13 -27.47 -15.65
N ALA A 34 58.78 -28.46 -16.48
CA ALA A 34 59.72 -29.46 -16.98
C ALA A 34 60.89 -28.85 -17.77
N SER A 35 60.64 -27.77 -18.50
CA SER A 35 61.66 -27.06 -19.29
C SER A 35 62.75 -26.39 -18.45
N LEU A 36 62.53 -26.20 -17.14
CA LEU A 36 63.51 -25.63 -16.22
C LEU A 36 64.59 -26.63 -15.81
N TYR A 37 64.35 -27.94 -16.01
CA TYR A 37 65.24 -29.01 -15.58
C TYR A 37 65.79 -29.77 -16.79
N ILE A 38 66.82 -29.21 -17.43
CA ILE A 38 67.43 -29.78 -18.65
C ILE A 38 68.61 -30.69 -18.27
N PRO A 39 68.56 -32.02 -18.53
CA PRO A 39 69.60 -32.96 -18.08
C PRO A 39 71.01 -32.70 -18.63
N ASP A 40 71.12 -32.13 -19.83
CA ASP A 40 72.39 -31.93 -20.54
C ASP A 40 73.13 -30.64 -20.14
N LYS A 41 72.66 -29.92 -19.10
CA LYS A 41 73.23 -28.65 -18.63
C LYS A 41 73.33 -28.62 -17.12
N ASP A 42 74.28 -27.83 -16.60
CA ASP A 42 74.31 -27.50 -15.19
C ASP A 42 73.00 -26.81 -14.77
N PHE A 43 72.53 -27.13 -13.57
CA PHE A 43 71.31 -26.60 -13.00
C PHE A 43 71.62 -25.32 -12.23
N SER A 44 70.86 -24.26 -12.51
CA SER A 44 70.92 -23.02 -11.74
C SER A 44 69.75 -23.00 -10.77
N CYS A 45 70.03 -22.79 -9.48
CA CYS A 45 68.97 -22.53 -8.50
C CYS A 45 68.07 -21.38 -8.98
N PHE A 46 66.77 -21.43 -8.71
CA PHE A 46 65.83 -20.44 -9.25
C PHE A 46 65.97 -19.05 -8.62
N ASP A 47 66.52 -18.98 -7.41
CA ASP A 47 66.94 -17.74 -6.74
C ASP A 47 68.25 -17.14 -7.29
N GLY A 48 68.95 -17.87 -8.17
CA GLY A 48 70.23 -17.46 -8.77
C GLY A 48 71.43 -17.55 -7.82
N SER A 49 71.30 -18.24 -6.68
CA SER A 49 72.36 -18.39 -5.67
C SER A 49 73.56 -19.21 -6.16
N PHE A 50 73.31 -20.41 -6.65
CA PHE A 50 74.33 -21.37 -7.06
C PHE A 50 74.01 -22.00 -8.43
N ILE A 51 75.07 -22.45 -9.10
CA ILE A 51 75.02 -23.30 -10.28
C ILE A 51 75.66 -24.63 -9.87
N ILE A 52 74.88 -25.71 -9.93
CA ILE A 52 75.25 -27.06 -9.50
C ILE A 52 75.19 -28.02 -10.69
N PRO A 53 75.97 -29.12 -10.70
CA PRO A 53 75.81 -30.16 -11.71
C PRO A 53 74.40 -30.75 -11.68
N TYR A 54 73.81 -31.10 -12.83
CA TYR A 54 72.45 -31.67 -12.87
C TYR A 54 72.30 -32.96 -12.04
N SER A 55 73.40 -33.69 -11.78
CA SER A 55 73.40 -34.87 -10.94
C SER A 55 73.04 -34.60 -9.47
N PHE A 56 73.04 -33.34 -9.05
CA PHE A 56 72.68 -32.89 -7.70
C PHE A 56 71.17 -32.56 -7.62
N VAL A 57 70.43 -32.72 -8.73
CA VAL A 57 68.97 -32.56 -8.72
C VAL A 57 68.32 -33.88 -8.28
N ASN A 58 67.54 -33.85 -7.20
CA ASN A 58 66.94 -35.00 -6.53
C ASN A 58 67.96 -36.02 -6.04
N ASP A 59 69.06 -35.55 -5.46
CA ASP A 59 70.10 -36.41 -4.89
C ASP A 59 69.94 -36.67 -3.38
N ASP A 60 68.84 -36.19 -2.80
CA ASP A 60 68.49 -36.28 -1.37
C ASP A 60 69.39 -35.43 -0.47
N TYR A 61 70.00 -34.37 -1.03
CA TYR A 61 70.73 -33.34 -0.31
C TYR A 61 70.26 -31.94 -0.75
N CYS A 62 70.19 -31.00 0.19
CA CYS A 62 69.69 -29.65 -0.10
C CYS A 62 70.86 -28.69 -0.40
N ASP A 63 71.15 -28.47 -1.67
CA ASP A 63 72.18 -27.57 -2.20
C ASP A 63 71.66 -26.17 -2.51
N CYS A 64 70.42 -26.04 -2.98
CA CYS A 64 69.81 -24.73 -3.26
C CYS A 64 69.03 -24.18 -2.05
N PRO A 65 69.28 -22.93 -1.62
CA PRO A 65 68.52 -22.29 -0.53
C PRO A 65 67.02 -22.17 -0.78
N ASP A 66 66.62 -22.12 -2.06
CA ASP A 66 65.24 -22.03 -2.51
C ASP A 66 64.56 -23.40 -2.75
N ALA A 67 65.26 -24.50 -2.44
CA ALA A 67 64.78 -25.88 -2.62
C ALA A 67 64.45 -26.28 -4.07
N SER A 68 65.00 -25.56 -5.06
CA SER A 68 64.72 -25.83 -6.48
C SER A 68 65.40 -27.08 -7.03
N ASP A 69 66.47 -27.54 -6.38
CA ASP A 69 67.23 -28.75 -6.67
C ASP A 69 66.51 -30.04 -6.25
N GLU A 70 65.71 -30.00 -5.17
CA GLU A 70 65.07 -31.18 -4.57
C GLU A 70 63.52 -31.20 -4.70
N PRO A 71 62.94 -31.14 -5.92
CA PRO A 71 61.48 -31.18 -6.08
C PRO A 71 60.85 -32.55 -5.82
N GLY A 72 61.64 -33.63 -5.85
CA GLY A 72 61.21 -35.03 -5.82
C GLY A 72 61.60 -35.80 -4.56
N THR A 73 62.23 -35.13 -3.59
CA THR A 73 62.71 -35.69 -2.31
C THR A 73 62.24 -34.82 -1.13
N SER A 74 62.58 -35.23 0.08
CA SER A 74 62.29 -34.49 1.33
C SER A 74 63.48 -33.71 1.88
N ALA A 75 64.58 -33.58 1.13
CA ALA A 75 65.86 -33.08 1.65
C ALA A 75 65.85 -31.59 2.01
N CYS A 76 65.09 -30.78 1.27
CA CYS A 76 64.98 -29.35 1.54
C CYS A 76 63.76 -29.01 2.43
N PRO A 77 63.91 -28.17 3.48
CA PRO A 77 62.84 -27.88 4.45
C PRO A 77 61.70 -27.01 3.89
N ASN A 78 61.97 -26.19 2.87
CA ASN A 78 60.98 -25.34 2.20
C ASN A 78 60.58 -25.88 0.82
N GLY A 79 60.90 -27.14 0.53
CA GLY A 79 60.59 -27.77 -0.75
C GLY A 79 59.10 -28.08 -0.93
N THR A 80 58.71 -28.27 -2.19
CA THR A 80 57.35 -28.67 -2.55
C THR A 80 57.40 -29.78 -3.58
N PHE A 81 56.51 -30.75 -3.44
CA PHE A 81 56.36 -31.88 -4.34
C PHE A 81 55.02 -31.80 -5.08
N HIS A 82 55.05 -31.94 -6.40
CA HIS A 82 53.87 -31.93 -7.26
C HIS A 82 53.42 -33.36 -7.59
N CYS A 83 52.29 -33.76 -7.02
CA CYS A 83 51.53 -34.94 -7.43
C CYS A 83 50.85 -34.66 -8.77
N SER A 84 51.16 -35.47 -9.80
CA SER A 84 50.51 -35.33 -11.10
C SER A 84 49.04 -35.75 -11.05
N ASN A 85 48.71 -36.74 -10.20
CA ASN A 85 47.35 -37.23 -9.96
C ASN A 85 46.58 -37.48 -11.25
N ALA A 86 47.19 -38.19 -12.22
CA ALA A 86 46.59 -38.43 -13.52
C ALA A 86 45.19 -39.07 -13.35
N GLY A 87 44.17 -38.45 -13.95
CA GLY A 87 42.76 -38.83 -13.78
C GLY A 87 41.99 -37.99 -12.75
N HIS A 88 42.68 -37.21 -11.90
CA HIS A 88 42.13 -36.28 -10.91
C HIS A 88 42.83 -34.91 -10.96
N LYS A 89 42.56 -34.03 -9.98
CA LYS A 89 43.21 -32.72 -9.83
C LYS A 89 44.63 -32.88 -9.29
N SER A 90 45.60 -32.17 -9.88
CA SER A 90 46.97 -32.13 -9.37
C SER A 90 47.01 -31.50 -7.98
N LEU A 91 47.98 -31.93 -7.18
CA LEU A 91 48.15 -31.50 -5.80
C LEU A 91 49.61 -31.16 -5.56
N ILE A 92 49.85 -30.09 -4.80
CA ILE A 92 51.18 -29.73 -4.33
C ILE A 92 51.21 -30.00 -2.83
N ILE A 93 52.18 -30.80 -2.40
CA ILE A 93 52.40 -31.15 -0.99
C ILE A 93 53.76 -30.60 -0.52
N PRO A 94 53.95 -30.36 0.78
CA PRO A 94 55.27 -30.03 1.33
C PRO A 94 56.27 -31.18 1.11
N SER A 95 57.54 -30.87 0.85
CA SER A 95 58.62 -31.87 0.70
C SER A 95 58.72 -32.80 1.91
N SER A 96 58.37 -32.33 3.11
CA SER A 96 58.38 -33.13 4.34
C SER A 96 57.45 -34.35 4.32
N ARG A 97 56.52 -34.42 3.35
CA ARG A 97 55.59 -35.54 3.17
C ARG A 97 56.03 -36.53 2.08
N VAL A 98 57.20 -36.31 1.49
CA VAL A 98 57.74 -37.23 0.49
C VAL A 98 58.45 -38.36 1.21
N ASN A 99 58.02 -39.61 1.00
CA ASN A 99 58.56 -40.81 1.63
C ASN A 99 58.48 -40.82 3.19
N ASP A 100 57.47 -40.16 3.77
CA ASP A 100 57.23 -40.15 5.23
C ASP A 100 56.41 -41.38 5.71
N GLY A 101 55.91 -42.19 4.77
CA GLY A 101 55.12 -43.39 5.01
C GLY A 101 53.61 -43.17 5.02
N ILE A 102 53.14 -41.97 4.67
CA ILE A 102 51.74 -41.60 4.53
C ILE A 102 51.43 -41.35 3.05
N CYS A 103 50.30 -41.86 2.56
CA CYS A 103 49.87 -41.61 1.18
C CYS A 103 49.09 -40.29 1.09
N ASP A 104 49.76 -39.19 0.76
CA ASP A 104 49.16 -37.87 0.53
C ASP A 104 48.71 -37.69 -0.93
N CYS A 105 49.48 -38.19 -1.91
CA CYS A 105 49.07 -38.15 -3.31
C CYS A 105 48.10 -39.29 -3.64
N CYS A 106 47.01 -39.02 -4.39
CA CYS A 106 46.10 -40.11 -4.81
C CYS A 106 46.78 -41.10 -5.76
N ASP A 107 47.85 -40.69 -6.45
CA ASP A 107 48.62 -41.56 -7.34
C ASP A 107 49.74 -42.32 -6.62
N GLY A 108 49.93 -42.05 -5.32
CA GLY A 108 50.98 -42.63 -4.48
C GLY A 108 52.40 -42.23 -4.88
N SER A 109 52.57 -41.17 -5.69
CA SER A 109 53.87 -40.78 -6.25
C SER A 109 54.85 -40.17 -5.23
N ASP A 110 54.34 -39.74 -4.09
CA ASP A 110 55.05 -39.26 -2.90
C ASP A 110 55.82 -40.38 -2.18
N GLU A 111 55.28 -41.60 -2.12
CA GLU A 111 55.86 -42.76 -1.42
C GLU A 111 56.67 -43.70 -2.34
N TRP A 112 57.41 -43.11 -3.28
CA TRP A 112 58.09 -43.87 -4.34
C TRP A 112 59.26 -44.74 -3.83
N ALA A 113 59.90 -44.38 -2.71
CA ALA A 113 61.03 -45.12 -2.16
C ALA A 113 60.61 -46.40 -1.41
N ASN A 114 59.34 -46.44 -0.95
CA ASN A 114 58.80 -47.52 -0.12
C ASN A 114 58.02 -48.60 -0.91
N ASN A 115 58.02 -48.53 -2.25
CA ASN A 115 57.24 -49.37 -3.16
C ASN A 115 57.38 -50.92 -3.00
N ASN A 116 58.41 -51.40 -2.30
CA ASN A 116 58.65 -52.83 -2.06
C ASN A 116 58.12 -53.37 -0.72
N ARG A 117 57.43 -52.54 0.10
CA ARG A 117 56.85 -52.97 1.39
C ARG A 117 55.35 -53.25 1.26
N LYS A 118 54.87 -54.21 2.06
CA LYS A 118 53.45 -54.59 2.17
C LYS A 118 52.67 -53.40 2.76
N GLY A 119 51.97 -52.64 1.92
CA GLY A 119 51.34 -51.36 2.25
C GLY A 119 51.59 -50.25 1.22
N THR A 120 51.84 -50.61 -0.05
CA THR A 120 52.02 -49.68 -1.17
C THR A 120 50.82 -48.74 -1.31
N CYS A 121 51.07 -47.45 -1.53
CA CYS A 121 50.00 -46.50 -1.83
C CYS A 121 49.26 -46.92 -3.10
N GLU A 122 47.97 -47.21 -2.96
CA GLU A 122 47.11 -47.55 -4.09
C GLU A 122 46.75 -46.30 -4.88
N ASN A 123 46.77 -46.39 -6.21
CA ASN A 123 46.34 -45.28 -7.05
C ASN A 123 44.82 -45.19 -7.05
N THR A 124 44.28 -44.18 -6.35
CA THR A 124 42.84 -43.90 -6.22
C THR A 124 42.38 -42.73 -7.08
N CYS A 125 43.26 -42.16 -7.91
CA CYS A 125 42.96 -40.95 -8.68
C CYS A 125 41.81 -41.13 -9.66
N GLU A 126 41.66 -42.30 -10.29
CA GLU A 126 40.58 -42.50 -11.27
C GLU A 126 39.19 -42.49 -10.61
N GLU A 127 39.07 -43.04 -9.39
CA GLU A 127 37.81 -43.05 -8.65
C GLU A 127 37.46 -41.65 -8.13
N LEU A 128 38.40 -40.98 -7.47
CA LEU A 128 38.24 -39.60 -7.01
C LEU A 128 38.00 -38.64 -8.17
N GLY A 129 38.68 -38.87 -9.29
CA GLY A 129 38.49 -38.20 -10.56
C GLY A 129 37.07 -38.34 -11.11
N ARG A 130 36.55 -39.57 -11.14
CA ARG A 130 35.19 -39.85 -11.61
C ARG A 130 34.15 -39.14 -10.72
N ALA A 131 34.25 -39.30 -9.41
CA ALA A 131 33.32 -38.67 -8.46
C ALA A 131 33.33 -37.13 -8.59
N ALA A 132 34.52 -36.52 -8.73
CA ALA A 132 34.64 -35.07 -8.91
C ALA A 132 34.05 -34.59 -10.25
N ARG A 133 34.20 -35.35 -11.34
CA ARG A 133 33.58 -35.03 -12.64
C ARG A 133 32.06 -35.16 -12.59
N GLU A 134 31.53 -36.20 -11.96
CA GLU A 134 30.09 -36.39 -11.80
C GLU A 134 29.46 -35.26 -10.98
N GLU A 135 30.11 -34.83 -9.89
CA GLU A 135 29.64 -33.70 -9.09
C GLU A 135 29.75 -32.37 -9.85
N GLU A 136 30.84 -32.14 -10.58
CA GLU A 136 30.99 -30.95 -11.44
C GLU A 136 29.92 -30.91 -12.53
N GLU A 137 29.63 -32.04 -13.20
CA GLU A 137 28.54 -32.14 -14.17
C GLU A 137 27.17 -31.86 -13.54
N ARG A 138 26.94 -32.32 -12.30
CA ARG A 138 25.71 -32.03 -11.54
C ARG A 138 25.57 -30.54 -11.29
N LEU A 139 26.62 -29.88 -10.81
CA LEU A 139 26.65 -28.44 -10.55
C LEU A 139 26.49 -27.63 -11.84
N GLN A 140 27.15 -28.04 -12.93
CA GLN A 140 27.00 -27.41 -14.23
C GLN A 140 25.57 -27.48 -14.75
N LYS A 141 24.89 -28.62 -14.60
CA LYS A 141 23.47 -28.76 -14.97
C LYS A 141 22.58 -27.82 -14.17
N ILE A 142 22.80 -27.69 -12.87
CA ILE A 142 22.05 -26.75 -12.00
C ILE A 142 22.32 -25.31 -12.43
N PHE A 143 23.58 -24.95 -12.67
CA PHE A 143 23.96 -23.61 -13.11
C PHE A 143 23.36 -23.26 -14.47
N MET A 144 23.41 -24.18 -15.45
CA MET A 144 22.81 -23.97 -16.77
C MET A 144 21.30 -23.80 -16.70
N ALA A 145 20.62 -24.62 -15.90
CA ALA A 145 19.17 -24.50 -15.68
C ALA A 145 18.81 -23.15 -15.02
N GLY A 146 19.56 -22.75 -13.99
CA GLY A 146 19.38 -21.44 -13.34
C GLY A 146 19.64 -20.26 -14.28
N HIS A 147 20.68 -20.36 -15.12
CA HIS A 147 21.00 -19.35 -16.13
C HIS A 147 19.89 -19.22 -17.19
N GLU A 148 19.32 -20.33 -17.65
CA GLU A 148 18.19 -20.33 -18.59
C GLU A 148 16.96 -19.65 -17.99
N ILE A 149 16.61 -19.96 -16.74
CA ILE A 149 15.50 -19.32 -16.02
C ILE A 149 15.76 -17.81 -15.88
N ARG A 150 16.98 -17.41 -15.48
CA ARG A 150 17.35 -15.98 -15.39
C ARG A 150 17.18 -15.28 -16.73
N ALA A 151 17.61 -15.89 -17.83
CA ALA A 151 17.46 -15.31 -19.17
C ALA A 151 15.98 -15.11 -19.54
N GLN A 152 15.11 -16.07 -19.22
CA GLN A 152 13.66 -15.94 -19.44
C GLN A 152 13.06 -14.81 -18.57
N LEU A 153 13.46 -14.71 -17.30
CA LEU A 153 12.98 -13.65 -16.40
C LEU A 153 13.42 -12.26 -16.87
N ILE A 154 14.63 -12.10 -17.42
CA ILE A 154 15.10 -10.83 -18.01
C ILE A 154 14.21 -10.41 -19.18
N VAL A 155 13.88 -11.33 -20.09
CA VAL A 155 13.01 -11.03 -21.24
C VAL A 155 11.62 -10.62 -20.76
N LYS A 156 11.01 -11.44 -19.89
CA LYS A 156 9.69 -11.15 -19.31
C LYS A 156 9.68 -9.83 -18.53
N GLY A 157 10.74 -9.55 -17.77
CA GLY A 157 10.90 -8.30 -17.01
C GLY A 157 10.92 -7.07 -17.91
N LYS A 158 11.68 -7.12 -19.02
CA LYS A 158 11.72 -6.04 -20.02
C LYS A 158 10.36 -5.82 -20.70
N GLU A 159 9.66 -6.89 -21.04
CA GLU A 159 8.32 -6.83 -21.64
C GLU A 159 7.32 -6.15 -20.68
N LEU A 160 7.24 -6.60 -19.43
CA LEU A 160 6.36 -6.01 -18.41
C LEU A 160 6.68 -4.55 -18.13
N ARG A 161 7.96 -4.19 -18.11
CA ARG A 161 8.40 -2.80 -17.93
C ARG A 161 7.96 -1.92 -19.10
N MET A 162 8.10 -2.42 -20.32
CA MET A 162 7.64 -1.73 -21.52
C MET A 162 6.12 -1.58 -21.55
N GLU A 163 5.38 -2.61 -21.14
CA GLU A 163 3.92 -2.56 -21.00
C GLU A 163 3.47 -1.49 -20.00
N LYS A 164 4.07 -1.47 -18.79
CA LYS A 164 3.81 -0.42 -17.79
C LYS A 164 4.14 0.97 -18.33
N GLN A 165 5.25 1.13 -19.06
CA GLN A 165 5.63 2.41 -19.67
C GLN A 165 4.64 2.88 -20.73
N ASN A 166 4.15 1.97 -21.58
CA ASN A 166 3.14 2.27 -22.59
C ASN A 166 1.80 2.65 -21.93
N ARG A 167 1.40 1.91 -20.89
CA ARG A 167 0.19 2.20 -20.10
C ARG A 167 0.26 3.57 -19.44
N ILE A 168 1.40 3.95 -18.88
CA ILE A 168 1.63 5.30 -18.35
C ILE A 168 1.43 6.36 -19.44
N THR A 169 1.97 6.15 -20.64
CA THR A 169 1.81 7.10 -21.76
C THR A 169 0.35 7.25 -22.16
N GLU A 170 -0.41 6.15 -22.23
CA GLU A 170 -1.85 6.17 -22.50
C GLU A 170 -2.63 6.91 -21.38
N LEU A 171 -2.34 6.58 -20.12
CA LEU A 171 -2.99 7.21 -18.97
C LEU A 171 -2.68 8.70 -18.88
N PHE A 172 -1.48 9.15 -19.29
CA PHE A 172 -1.17 10.59 -19.33
C PHE A 172 -2.05 11.34 -20.33
N GLU A 173 -2.38 10.75 -21.47
CA GLU A 173 -3.32 11.34 -22.43
C GLU A 173 -4.73 11.38 -21.84
N GLN A 174 -5.19 10.28 -21.24
CA GLN A 174 -6.48 10.21 -20.56
C GLN A 174 -6.57 11.18 -19.37
N GLN A 175 -5.48 11.36 -18.63
CA GLN A 175 -5.38 12.28 -17.49
C GLN A 175 -5.60 13.72 -17.96
N LYS A 176 -4.99 14.09 -19.08
CA LYS A 176 -5.14 15.43 -19.67
C LYS A 176 -6.59 15.67 -20.11
N ASP A 177 -7.22 14.70 -20.78
CA ASP A 177 -8.61 14.83 -21.20
C ASP A 177 -9.57 14.88 -20.01
N ALA A 178 -9.32 14.07 -18.98
CA ALA A 178 -10.07 14.09 -17.73
C ALA A 178 -9.90 15.42 -16.96
N GLU A 179 -8.70 16.00 -16.99
CA GLU A 179 -8.41 17.32 -16.39
C GLU A 179 -9.18 18.44 -17.10
N LEU A 180 -9.19 18.43 -18.44
CA LEU A 180 -9.97 19.38 -19.22
C LEU A 180 -11.47 19.26 -18.89
N LEU A 181 -12.00 18.03 -18.87
CA LEU A 181 -13.40 17.78 -18.53
C LEU A 181 -13.71 18.23 -17.09
N LYS A 182 -12.84 17.93 -16.12
CA LYS A 182 -12.97 18.38 -14.74
C LYS A 182 -13.06 19.91 -14.66
N ASN A 183 -12.17 20.61 -15.35
CA ASN A 183 -12.15 22.08 -15.35
C ASN A 183 -13.41 22.66 -16.03
N ASP A 184 -13.88 22.06 -17.12
CA ASP A 184 -15.13 22.45 -17.76
C ASP A 184 -16.33 22.25 -16.82
N ARG A 185 -16.39 21.12 -16.12
CA ARG A 185 -17.45 20.85 -15.13
C ARG A 185 -17.36 21.76 -13.90
N LEU A 186 -16.15 22.12 -13.46
CA LEU A 186 -15.96 23.09 -12.39
C LEU A 186 -16.56 24.45 -12.76
N ASN A 187 -16.28 24.95 -13.97
CA ASN A 187 -16.85 26.19 -14.46
C ASN A 187 -18.40 26.16 -14.55
N VAL A 188 -18.98 25.00 -14.87
CA VAL A 188 -20.46 24.83 -14.89
C VAL A 188 -21.01 24.80 -13.47
N LYS A 189 -20.35 24.07 -12.56
CA LYS A 189 -20.70 24.03 -11.13
C LYS A 189 -20.70 25.43 -10.52
N GLU A 190 -19.62 26.19 -10.68
CA GLU A 190 -19.51 27.54 -10.12
C GLU A 190 -20.62 28.48 -10.61
N LYS A 191 -20.96 28.41 -11.90
CA LYS A 191 -22.08 29.19 -12.46
C LYS A 191 -23.43 28.75 -11.90
N ALA A 192 -23.65 27.44 -11.75
CA ALA A 192 -24.90 26.93 -11.22
C ALA A 192 -25.07 27.28 -9.72
N ASP A 193 -24.00 27.16 -8.94
CA ASP A 193 -23.96 27.56 -7.52
C ASP A 193 -24.20 29.08 -7.33
N GLU A 194 -23.69 29.92 -8.23
CA GLU A 194 -23.95 31.37 -8.20
C GLU A 194 -25.42 31.70 -8.53
N ILE A 195 -26.01 31.00 -9.51
CA ILE A 195 -27.41 31.15 -9.89
C ILE A 195 -28.33 30.68 -8.74
N GLU A 196 -28.03 29.53 -8.15
CA GLU A 196 -28.77 28.98 -7.01
C GLU A 196 -28.73 29.92 -5.81
N ARG A 197 -27.54 30.38 -5.42
CA ARG A 197 -27.39 31.34 -4.31
C ARG A 197 -28.21 32.61 -4.55
N SER A 198 -28.16 33.15 -5.77
CA SER A 198 -28.93 34.33 -6.16
C SER A 198 -30.44 34.07 -6.15
N ALA A 199 -30.88 32.86 -6.50
CA ALA A 199 -32.28 32.46 -6.48
C ALA A 199 -32.80 32.27 -5.05
N LEU A 200 -32.05 31.57 -4.21
CA LEU A 200 -32.37 31.35 -2.80
C LEU A 200 -32.42 32.66 -2.01
N GLU A 201 -31.49 33.59 -2.26
CA GLU A 201 -31.52 34.92 -1.63
C GLU A 201 -32.78 35.70 -2.02
N LYS A 202 -33.15 35.71 -3.31
CA LYS A 202 -34.39 36.34 -3.78
C LYS A 202 -35.62 35.68 -3.19
N TYR A 203 -35.66 34.34 -3.17
CA TYR A 203 -36.77 33.58 -2.60
C TYR A 203 -36.94 33.90 -1.11
N LYS A 204 -35.85 33.91 -0.34
CA LYS A 204 -35.86 34.26 1.08
C LYS A 204 -36.43 35.65 1.32
N VAL A 205 -35.97 36.66 0.58
CA VAL A 205 -36.48 38.05 0.70
C VAL A 205 -37.98 38.12 0.35
N MET A 206 -38.40 37.49 -0.74
CA MET A 206 -39.80 37.45 -1.17
C MET A 206 -40.69 36.75 -0.14
N HIS A 207 -40.23 35.63 0.42
CA HIS A 207 -40.95 34.85 1.42
C HIS A 207 -41.06 35.61 2.75
N ASP A 208 -39.99 36.25 3.20
CA ASP A 208 -39.97 37.09 4.41
C ASP A 208 -40.92 38.28 4.30
N GLU A 209 -40.93 38.95 3.15
CA GLU A 209 -41.86 40.05 2.87
C GLU A 209 -43.31 39.58 2.83
N LYS A 210 -43.59 38.42 2.22
CA LYS A 210 -44.93 37.82 2.21
C LYS A 210 -45.41 37.48 3.62
N ARG A 211 -44.57 36.83 4.43
CA ARG A 211 -44.86 36.54 5.85
C ARG A 211 -45.14 37.81 6.65
N ARG A 212 -44.43 38.90 6.35
CA ARG A 212 -44.65 40.20 6.99
C ARG A 212 -46.01 40.79 6.60
N GLN A 213 -46.36 40.76 5.31
CA GLN A 213 -47.65 41.23 4.82
C GLN A 213 -48.81 40.41 5.39
N GLU A 214 -48.67 39.08 5.44
CA GLU A 214 -49.67 38.19 6.05
C GLU A 214 -49.86 38.52 7.54
N LYS A 215 -48.78 38.72 8.30
CA LYS A 215 -48.87 39.15 9.72
C LYS A 215 -49.49 40.53 9.90
N GLU A 216 -49.20 41.48 9.01
CA GLU A 216 -49.80 42.82 9.05
C GLU A 216 -51.30 42.77 8.70
N GLN A 217 -51.68 41.95 7.71
CA GLN A 217 -53.06 41.70 7.33
C GLN A 217 -53.83 40.98 8.44
N GLU A 218 -53.26 39.93 9.03
CA GLU A 218 -53.87 39.19 10.15
C GLU A 218 -54.11 40.11 11.35
N LYS A 219 -53.14 40.98 11.69
CA LYS A 219 -53.32 41.99 12.74
C LYS A 219 -54.46 42.94 12.42
N LEU A 220 -54.60 43.38 11.17
CA LEU A 220 -55.69 44.25 10.76
C LEU A 220 -57.04 43.54 10.81
N GLU A 221 -57.11 42.28 10.37
CA GLU A 221 -58.30 41.44 10.45
C GLU A 221 -58.72 41.21 11.91
N GLN A 222 -57.78 40.89 12.79
CA GLN A 222 -58.03 40.75 14.23
C GLN A 222 -58.53 42.05 14.87
N GLN A 223 -57.97 43.20 14.46
CA GLN A 223 -58.45 44.51 14.93
C GLN A 223 -59.87 44.83 14.42
N ASN A 224 -60.17 44.51 13.16
CA ASN A 224 -61.50 44.71 12.59
C ASN A 224 -62.53 43.78 13.23
N GLU A 225 -62.20 42.51 13.44
CA GLU A 225 -63.06 41.52 14.12
C GLU A 225 -63.36 41.97 15.56
N ALA A 226 -62.33 42.38 16.30
CA ALA A 226 -62.49 42.94 17.64
C ALA A 226 -63.40 44.18 17.61
N PHE A 227 -63.23 45.07 16.63
CA PHE A 227 -64.06 46.27 16.50
C PHE A 227 -65.52 45.96 16.14
N GLU A 228 -65.77 45.00 15.25
CA GLU A 228 -67.13 44.58 14.90
C GLU A 228 -67.84 43.97 16.11
N ILE A 229 -67.20 43.02 16.82
CA ILE A 229 -67.80 42.41 18.01
C ILE A 229 -67.98 43.42 19.14
N PHE A 230 -67.05 44.36 19.32
CA PHE A 230 -67.23 45.47 20.27
C PHE A 230 -68.51 46.25 19.97
N ASN A 231 -68.76 46.60 18.70
CA ASN A 231 -69.99 47.31 18.29
C ASN A 231 -71.26 46.45 18.38
N GLU A 232 -71.15 45.11 18.32
CA GLU A 232 -72.28 44.22 18.55
C GLU A 232 -72.69 44.19 20.03
N ILE A 233 -71.72 44.27 20.94
CA ILE A 233 -71.95 44.26 22.39
C ILE A 233 -72.41 45.65 22.87
N ASP A 234 -71.76 46.73 22.42
CA ASP A 234 -72.13 48.14 22.69
C ASP A 234 -73.42 48.53 21.95
N THR A 235 -74.55 48.10 22.51
CA THR A 235 -75.89 48.31 21.95
C THR A 235 -76.34 49.76 22.14
N ASN A 236 -75.91 50.39 23.23
CA ASN A 236 -76.28 51.76 23.59
C ASN A 236 -75.44 52.83 22.83
N LYS A 237 -74.35 52.39 22.17
CA LYS A 237 -73.41 53.17 21.34
C LYS A 237 -72.69 54.28 22.09
N ASP A 238 -72.41 54.08 23.36
CA ASP A 238 -71.66 55.03 24.18
C ASP A 238 -70.13 54.82 24.12
N ASN A 239 -69.68 53.87 23.30
CA ASN A 239 -68.29 53.45 23.09
C ASN A 239 -67.66 52.80 24.34
N LYS A 240 -68.49 52.20 25.18
CA LYS A 240 -68.07 51.39 26.32
C LYS A 240 -68.96 50.16 26.40
N ILE A 241 -68.44 49.11 27.01
CA ILE A 241 -69.21 47.92 27.37
C ILE A 241 -69.43 47.96 28.87
N ASP A 242 -70.70 48.01 29.28
CA ASP A 242 -71.11 47.99 30.68
C ASP A 242 -71.61 46.60 31.14
N GLU A 243 -71.83 46.45 32.45
CA GLU A 243 -72.29 45.18 33.04
C GLU A 243 -73.67 44.73 32.53
N GLU A 244 -74.51 45.65 32.04
CA GLU A 244 -75.85 45.38 31.51
C GLU A 244 -75.78 44.84 30.07
N GLU A 245 -74.81 45.30 29.28
CA GLU A 245 -74.55 44.82 27.92
C GLU A 245 -73.89 43.44 27.91
N VAL A 246 -73.01 43.16 28.88
CA VAL A 246 -72.45 41.81 29.07
C VAL A 246 -73.51 40.79 29.50
N ASP A 247 -74.49 41.19 30.30
CA ASP A 247 -75.64 40.34 30.64
C ASP A 247 -76.49 39.97 29.43
N ALA A 248 -76.61 40.89 28.46
CA ALA A 248 -77.44 40.70 27.28
C ALA A 248 -76.76 39.85 26.18
N TYR A 249 -75.43 39.74 26.21
CA TYR A 249 -74.67 39.00 25.21
C TYR A 249 -74.44 37.55 25.65
N ASN A 250 -75.28 36.65 25.12
CA ASN A 250 -75.36 35.21 25.44
C ASN A 250 -74.04 34.41 25.32
N THR A 251 -73.01 34.97 24.69
CA THR A 251 -71.67 34.35 24.60
C THR A 251 -70.93 34.36 25.94
N PHE A 252 -71.30 35.24 26.88
CA PHE A 252 -70.68 35.32 28.20
C PHE A 252 -71.29 34.35 29.24
N ASP A 253 -72.41 33.70 28.92
CA ASP A 253 -73.01 32.63 29.72
C ASP A 253 -72.29 31.30 29.41
N GLN A 254 -71.28 30.96 30.23
CA GLN A 254 -70.45 29.78 30.01
C GLN A 254 -71.15 28.49 30.44
N ASN A 255 -71.98 28.57 31.49
CA ASN A 255 -72.65 27.42 32.09
C ASN A 255 -74.02 27.10 31.45
N LYS A 256 -74.48 27.95 30.52
CA LYS A 256 -75.74 27.86 29.75
C LYS A 256 -76.98 27.82 30.64
N ASP A 257 -76.93 28.43 31.82
CA ASP A 257 -78.07 28.49 32.73
C ASP A 257 -79.03 29.66 32.42
N GLY A 258 -78.68 30.50 31.44
CA GLY A 258 -79.44 31.64 30.97
C GLY A 258 -79.19 32.93 31.77
N ILE A 259 -78.21 32.96 32.68
CA ILE A 259 -77.86 34.11 33.51
C ILE A 259 -76.33 34.25 33.58
N VAL A 260 -75.78 35.41 33.17
CA VAL A 260 -74.35 35.70 33.35
C VAL A 260 -74.08 36.02 34.82
N SER A 261 -73.28 35.19 35.49
CA SER A 261 -72.92 35.36 36.90
C SER A 261 -71.86 36.45 37.12
N GLN A 262 -71.74 36.97 38.34
CA GLN A 262 -70.75 38.01 38.68
C GLN A 262 -69.31 37.52 38.43
N ASP A 263 -69.02 36.25 38.69
CA ASP A 263 -67.71 35.65 38.45
C ASP A 263 -67.37 35.58 36.94
N GLU A 264 -68.38 35.39 36.06
CA GLU A 264 -68.22 35.42 34.60
C GLU A 264 -67.99 36.84 34.08
N LYS A 265 -68.67 37.84 34.66
CA LYS A 265 -68.42 39.26 34.39
C LYS A 265 -67.01 39.67 34.80
N ASP A 266 -66.60 39.33 36.02
CA ASP A 266 -65.29 39.70 36.54
C ASP A 266 -64.15 39.00 35.78
N TYR A 267 -64.40 37.80 35.24
CA TYR A 267 -63.47 37.09 34.37
C TYR A 267 -63.23 37.81 33.03
N PHE A 268 -64.27 38.38 32.42
CA PHE A 268 -64.19 39.12 31.16
C PHE A 268 -63.78 40.60 31.35
N MET A 269 -64.30 41.25 32.39
CA MET A 269 -64.09 42.68 32.68
C MET A 269 -62.92 43.00 33.61
N GLU A 270 -62.23 41.99 34.16
CA GLU A 270 -61.12 42.17 35.12
C GLU A 270 -61.50 43.01 36.36
N ASN A 271 -62.72 42.85 36.89
CA ASN A 271 -63.31 43.65 37.98
C ASN A 271 -63.50 45.15 37.64
N LYS A 272 -63.45 45.54 36.36
CA LYS A 272 -63.88 46.88 35.92
C LYS A 272 -65.39 46.88 35.71
N LYS A 273 -66.02 48.05 35.94
CA LYS A 273 -67.47 48.25 35.72
C LYS A 273 -67.85 48.62 34.29
N GLU A 274 -66.87 49.15 33.55
CA GLU A 274 -67.00 49.61 32.17
C GLU A 274 -65.66 49.34 31.48
N ILE A 275 -65.70 48.85 30.24
CA ILE A 275 -64.51 48.64 29.40
C ILE A 275 -64.64 49.52 28.17
N ASN A 276 -63.63 50.34 27.88
CA ASN A 276 -63.59 51.12 26.64
C ASN A 276 -62.97 50.30 25.49
N LEU A 277 -63.07 50.79 24.25
CA LEU A 277 -62.56 50.10 23.07
C LEU A 277 -61.06 49.73 23.16
N GLU A 278 -60.22 50.59 23.77
CA GLU A 278 -58.78 50.36 23.88
C GLU A 278 -58.44 49.27 24.91
N ASP A 279 -59.13 49.27 26.04
CA ASP A 279 -59.04 48.23 27.07
C ASP A 279 -59.59 46.89 26.55
N PHE A 280 -60.68 46.93 25.77
CA PHE A 280 -61.30 45.74 25.18
C PHE A 280 -60.38 45.07 24.17
N MET A 281 -59.83 45.81 23.20
CA MET A 281 -58.91 45.25 22.19
C MET A 281 -57.61 44.71 22.79
N SER A 282 -57.12 45.28 23.89
CA SER A 282 -55.82 44.92 24.47
C SER A 282 -55.87 43.71 25.42
N ASN A 283 -56.98 43.50 26.13
CA ASN A 283 -57.04 42.50 27.21
C ASN A 283 -58.34 41.65 27.21
N SER A 284 -59.47 42.20 26.77
CA SER A 284 -60.77 41.51 26.83
C SER A 284 -61.07 40.70 25.56
N TRP A 285 -60.56 41.13 24.41
CA TRP A 285 -60.77 40.49 23.12
C TRP A 285 -60.20 39.06 23.07
N ASP A 286 -58.99 38.84 23.58
CA ASP A 286 -58.38 37.49 23.63
C ASP A 286 -59.20 36.52 24.48
N ARG A 287 -59.76 37.00 25.60
CA ARG A 287 -60.63 36.20 26.48
C ARG A 287 -61.95 35.87 25.78
N LEU A 288 -62.58 36.87 25.15
CA LEU A 288 -63.81 36.68 24.40
C LEU A 288 -63.61 35.71 23.22
N LYS A 289 -62.49 35.82 22.50
CA LYS A 289 -62.14 34.91 21.40
C LYS A 289 -61.99 33.46 21.89
N GLN A 290 -61.42 33.25 23.08
CA GLN A 290 -61.38 31.92 23.72
C GLN A 290 -62.78 31.39 24.06
N LEU A 291 -63.68 32.24 24.54
CA LEU A 291 -65.07 31.86 24.85
C LEU A 291 -65.88 31.52 23.59
N ILE A 292 -65.76 32.33 22.53
CA ILE A 292 -66.37 32.09 21.22
C ILE A 292 -65.88 30.76 20.64
N PHE A 293 -64.57 30.49 20.71
CA PHE A 293 -63.99 29.24 20.25
C PHE A 293 -64.56 28.04 21.02
N ALA A 294 -64.61 28.11 22.36
CA ALA A 294 -65.18 27.07 23.21
C ALA A 294 -66.69 26.80 22.95
N GLN A 295 -67.44 27.82 22.52
CA GLN A 295 -68.84 27.67 22.15
C GLN A 295 -69.02 26.97 20.79
N SER A 296 -68.12 27.23 19.83
CA SER A 296 -68.14 26.62 18.49
C SER A 296 -67.71 25.14 18.47
N SER A 297 -66.76 24.76 19.34
CA SER A 297 -66.29 23.37 19.50
C SER A 297 -67.38 22.43 20.02
N ASN A 298 -68.36 22.95 20.75
CA ASN A 298 -69.51 22.19 21.26
C ASN A 298 -70.56 21.81 20.19
N LEU A 299 -70.37 22.17 18.91
CA LEU A 299 -71.29 21.89 17.81
C LEU A 299 -70.78 20.84 16.81
N LYS A 300 -69.60 20.24 17.01
CA LYS A 300 -69.07 19.15 16.17
C LYS A 300 -68.61 17.95 17.00
N GLU A 301 -69.56 17.15 17.45
CA GLU A 301 -69.33 15.75 17.77
C GLU A 301 -70.43 14.87 17.16
N THR A 302 -70.08 14.13 16.09
CA THR A 302 -70.53 12.74 15.91
C THR A 302 -69.46 11.97 15.12
N GLU A 303 -69.01 10.87 15.75
CA GLU A 303 -68.28 9.68 15.27
C GLU A 303 -66.72 9.64 15.35
N ASN A 304 -66.24 9.33 16.57
CA ASN A 304 -65.45 8.14 17.00
C ASN A 304 -64.03 7.82 16.46
N PRO A 305 -63.20 7.09 17.26
CA PRO A 305 -61.85 7.54 17.66
C PRO A 305 -60.71 6.69 17.09
N VAL A 306 -59.50 7.26 17.11
CA VAL A 306 -58.25 6.48 17.20
C VAL A 306 -57.41 7.06 18.34
N GLU A 307 -56.98 6.15 19.21
CA GLU A 307 -56.23 6.34 20.45
C GLU A 307 -54.86 6.97 20.22
N GLU A 308 -54.47 7.91 21.09
CA GLU A 308 -53.07 8.10 21.47
C GLU A 308 -53.00 8.16 23.00
N ASP A 309 -52.19 7.25 23.55
CA ASP A 309 -51.98 7.08 24.98
C ASP A 309 -50.68 7.78 25.40
N ASN A 310 -50.73 8.28 26.64
CA ASN A 310 -49.87 9.26 27.31
C ASN A 310 -48.34 9.11 27.26
N ASP A 311 -47.73 10.30 27.32
CA ASP A 311 -46.44 10.69 27.90
C ASP A 311 -45.82 9.78 28.97
N LYS A 312 -44.46 9.78 28.99
CA LYS A 312 -43.68 9.97 30.22
C LYS A 312 -42.23 10.41 29.96
N ILE A 313 -41.82 11.40 30.74
CA ILE A 313 -40.47 11.94 30.94
C ILE A 313 -39.75 11.12 32.02
N GLU A 314 -38.45 10.84 31.85
CA GLU A 314 -37.44 10.63 32.91
C GLU A 314 -36.05 10.82 32.25
N GLU A 315 -35.34 11.91 32.55
CA GLU A 315 -34.21 12.04 33.50
C GLU A 315 -32.82 11.81 32.86
N VAL A 316 -31.94 12.77 33.13
CA VAL A 316 -30.55 12.93 32.67
C VAL A 316 -29.62 12.25 33.67
N GLU A 317 -28.62 11.49 33.22
CA GLU A 317 -27.30 11.44 33.87
C GLU A 317 -26.18 11.28 32.82
N ASP A 318 -25.13 12.08 33.04
CA ASP A 318 -23.97 12.35 32.22
C ASP A 318 -22.84 11.27 32.29
N GLN A 319 -21.86 11.47 31.40
CA GLN A 319 -20.40 11.25 31.56
C GLN A 319 -19.73 10.02 30.90
N ASP A 320 -19.25 10.29 29.68
CA ASP A 320 -17.84 10.57 29.35
C ASP A 320 -16.82 9.46 28.97
N GLU A 321 -16.10 9.83 27.88
CA GLU A 321 -14.70 9.57 27.48
C GLU A 321 -14.35 8.44 26.47
N ASN A 322 -14.19 8.87 25.20
CA ASN A 322 -12.93 8.97 24.41
C ASN A 322 -12.17 7.68 24.00
N ASP A 323 -11.53 7.54 22.83
CA ASP A 323 -11.37 8.35 21.60
C ASP A 323 -10.63 7.49 20.54
N ASP A 324 -10.54 8.02 19.33
CA ASP A 324 -9.47 7.85 18.31
C ASP A 324 -9.62 6.79 17.21
N GLU A 325 -10.19 7.23 16.07
CA GLU A 325 -9.72 6.84 14.74
C GLU A 325 -9.59 8.12 13.89
N SER A 326 -8.34 8.40 13.48
CA SER A 326 -7.91 9.64 12.84
C SER A 326 -7.57 9.42 11.36
N GLU A 327 -8.17 10.23 10.47
CA GLU A 327 -7.61 10.76 9.21
C GLU A 327 -8.70 11.56 8.42
N PRO A 328 -8.35 12.50 7.54
CA PRO A 328 -7.50 13.68 7.74
C PRO A 328 -8.24 15.00 7.37
N GLU A 329 -7.79 16.10 7.98
CA GLU A 329 -8.28 17.47 7.78
C GLU A 329 -8.37 17.89 6.29
N THR A 330 -9.59 18.04 5.79
CA THR A 330 -9.87 19.00 4.72
C THR A 330 -10.06 20.37 5.38
N VAL A 331 -9.19 21.30 5.03
CA VAL A 331 -9.30 22.73 5.38
C VAL A 331 -10.59 23.26 4.77
N GLU A 332 -11.67 23.19 5.53
CA GLU A 332 -12.91 23.91 5.25
C GLU A 332 -12.76 25.33 5.75
N ASP A 333 -12.83 26.26 4.80
CA ASP A 333 -12.89 27.69 4.99
C ASP A 333 -14.14 28.02 5.81
N GLU A 334 -13.98 28.21 7.13
CA GLU A 334 -15.03 28.65 8.05
C GLU A 334 -15.52 30.05 7.66
N THR A 335 -16.43 30.11 6.69
CA THR A 335 -17.39 31.19 6.59
C THR A 335 -18.56 30.85 7.51
N LYS A 336 -18.46 31.35 8.72
CA LYS A 336 -19.50 31.34 9.76
C LYS A 336 -20.76 32.05 9.25
N TYR A 337 -21.62 31.32 8.55
CA TYR A 337 -23.00 31.73 8.32
C TYR A 337 -23.79 31.43 9.58
N THR A 338 -24.40 32.48 10.10
CA THR A 338 -25.26 32.46 11.27
C THR A 338 -26.48 31.60 10.99
N ASP A 339 -26.87 30.76 11.97
CA ASP A 339 -28.12 30.00 12.00
C ASP A 339 -29.30 30.90 11.59
N ALA A 340 -29.71 30.77 10.34
CA ALA A 340 -31.00 31.22 9.86
C ALA A 340 -31.80 29.94 9.63
N GLU A 341 -33.00 29.86 10.22
CA GLU A 341 -33.98 28.80 9.97
C GLU A 341 -33.89 28.33 8.51
N GLU A 342 -33.37 27.12 8.28
CA GLU A 342 -33.33 26.52 6.95
C GLU A 342 -34.77 26.41 6.46
N LEU A 343 -35.11 27.21 5.44
CA LEU A 343 -36.40 27.14 4.77
C LEU A 343 -36.55 25.75 4.17
N ASP A 344 -37.56 25.01 4.62
CA ASP A 344 -37.94 23.68 4.10
C ASP A 344 -38.05 23.73 2.57
N GLU A 345 -37.20 22.95 1.87
CA GLU A 345 -37.13 22.86 0.41
C GLU A 345 -38.48 22.55 -0.25
N SER A 346 -39.41 21.93 0.51
CA SER A 346 -40.76 21.62 0.03
C SER A 346 -41.55 22.87 -0.38
N GLN A 347 -41.23 24.03 0.21
CA GLN A 347 -41.94 25.30 0.06
C GLN A 347 -41.45 26.14 -1.12
N TYR A 348 -40.33 25.76 -1.75
CA TYR A 348 -39.79 26.49 -2.89
C TYR A 348 -40.77 26.49 -4.06
N ASP A 349 -40.83 27.61 -4.77
CA ASP A 349 -41.55 27.68 -6.03
C ASP A 349 -40.86 26.80 -7.09
N GLU A 350 -41.61 26.40 -8.13
CA GLU A 350 -41.12 25.47 -9.16
C GLU A 350 -39.87 25.98 -9.90
N GLU A 351 -39.70 27.30 -10.04
CA GLU A 351 -38.51 27.88 -10.68
C GLU A 351 -37.28 27.73 -9.77
N THR A 352 -37.42 28.07 -8.49
CA THR A 352 -36.35 27.89 -7.49
C THR A 352 -35.97 26.42 -7.31
N LYS A 353 -36.95 25.50 -7.26
CA LYS A 353 -36.69 24.04 -7.22
C LYS A 353 -35.88 23.56 -8.40
N LEU A 354 -36.21 24.01 -9.61
CA LEU A 354 -35.47 23.65 -10.81
C LEU A 354 -34.02 24.17 -10.78
N ILE A 355 -33.80 25.38 -10.25
CA ILE A 355 -32.46 25.95 -10.10
C ILE A 355 -31.61 25.14 -9.11
N VAL A 356 -32.17 24.80 -7.95
CA VAL A 356 -31.50 23.97 -6.93
C VAL A 356 -31.13 22.59 -7.51
N GLU A 357 -32.07 21.95 -8.21
CA GLU A 357 -31.80 20.66 -8.87
C GLU A 357 -30.72 20.77 -9.95
N ASN A 358 -30.71 21.84 -10.76
CA ASN A 358 -29.65 22.07 -11.75
C ASN A 358 -28.27 22.26 -11.09
N ALA A 359 -28.20 22.97 -9.97
CA ALA A 359 -26.95 23.15 -9.22
C ALA A 359 -26.46 21.82 -8.62
N LYS A 360 -27.37 21.03 -8.06
CA LYS A 360 -27.07 19.67 -7.60
C LYS A 360 -26.51 18.78 -8.72
N GLN A 361 -27.17 18.75 -9.89
CA GLN A 361 -26.68 18.00 -11.05
C GLN A 361 -25.29 18.48 -11.51
N ALA A 362 -25.02 19.78 -11.45
CA ALA A 362 -23.71 20.33 -11.79
C ALA A 362 -22.62 19.90 -10.80
N ARG A 363 -22.93 19.84 -9.49
CA ARG A 363 -22.03 19.32 -8.45
C ARG A 363 -21.72 17.85 -8.67
N GLU A 364 -22.74 17.02 -8.84
CA GLU A 364 -22.58 15.58 -9.09
C GLU A 364 -21.73 15.31 -10.34
N ALA A 365 -21.97 16.05 -11.42
CA ALA A 365 -21.19 15.94 -12.65
C ALA A 365 -19.72 16.38 -12.48
N PHE A 366 -19.44 17.41 -11.67
CA PHE A 366 -18.08 17.80 -11.33
C PHE A 366 -17.39 16.73 -10.48
N GLU A 367 -18.04 16.22 -9.45
CA GLU A 367 -17.47 15.18 -8.59
C GLU A 367 -17.17 13.91 -9.36
N GLU A 368 -18.03 13.51 -10.31
CA GLU A 368 -17.74 12.37 -11.17
C GLU A 368 -16.49 12.58 -12.03
N ALA A 369 -16.34 13.77 -12.63
CA ALA A 369 -15.16 14.12 -13.42
C ALA A 369 -13.89 14.20 -12.56
N ASP A 370 -13.99 14.75 -11.35
CA ASP A 370 -12.87 14.84 -10.41
C ASP A 370 -12.45 13.47 -9.86
N ARG A 371 -13.41 12.59 -9.52
CA ARG A 371 -13.13 11.19 -9.16
C ARG A 371 -12.36 10.48 -10.27
N LYS A 372 -12.83 10.57 -11.52
CA LYS A 372 -12.14 9.99 -12.70
C LYS A 372 -10.70 10.50 -12.84
N PHE A 373 -10.49 11.81 -12.71
CA PHE A 373 -9.15 12.40 -12.77
C PHE A 373 -8.24 11.86 -11.65
N ARG A 374 -8.74 11.83 -10.40
CA ARG A 374 -7.98 11.33 -9.24
C ARG A 374 -7.64 9.84 -9.37
N ASP A 375 -8.55 9.03 -9.90
CA ASP A 375 -8.32 7.60 -10.10
C ASP A 375 -7.23 7.35 -11.15
N ILE A 376 -7.27 8.06 -12.28
CA ILE A 376 -6.21 8.00 -13.31
C ILE A 376 -4.88 8.47 -12.72
N GLN A 377 -4.87 9.58 -11.96
CA GLN A 377 -3.67 10.09 -11.32
C GLN A 377 -3.05 9.07 -10.36
N ARG A 378 -3.89 8.38 -9.55
CA ARG A 378 -3.44 7.32 -8.64
C ARG A 378 -2.82 6.14 -9.41
N GLU A 379 -3.43 5.72 -10.52
CA GLU A 379 -2.91 4.64 -11.37
C GLU A 379 -1.54 5.02 -11.98
N VAL A 380 -1.39 6.25 -12.48
CA VAL A 380 -0.12 6.76 -13.02
C VAL A 380 0.97 6.74 -11.95
N THR A 381 0.68 7.30 -10.76
CA THR A 381 1.66 7.33 -9.65
C THR A 381 2.07 5.92 -9.24
N HIS A 382 1.12 4.99 -9.09
CA HIS A 382 1.41 3.60 -8.73
C HIS A 382 2.29 2.89 -9.78
N LEU A 383 2.01 3.08 -11.08
CA LEU A 383 2.84 2.51 -12.14
C LEU A 383 4.24 3.13 -12.19
N GLN A 384 4.37 4.44 -11.95
CA GLN A 384 5.66 5.12 -11.84
C GLN A 384 6.49 4.61 -10.67
N GLU A 385 5.88 4.45 -9.50
CA GLU A 385 6.53 3.87 -8.33
C GLU A 385 7.03 2.44 -8.60
N SER A 386 6.20 1.62 -9.27
CA SER A 386 6.61 0.28 -9.71
C SER A 386 7.80 0.30 -10.66
N LEU A 387 7.83 1.22 -11.65
CA LEU A 387 8.95 1.36 -12.59
C LEU A 387 10.25 1.86 -11.95
N ASN A 388 10.17 2.53 -10.81
CA ASN A 388 11.33 3.08 -10.09
C ASN A 388 11.98 2.05 -9.15
N LYS A 389 11.39 0.87 -8.95
CA LYS A 389 11.97 -0.18 -8.11
C LYS A 389 13.24 -0.76 -8.74
N ASP A 390 14.23 -1.08 -7.92
CA ASP A 390 15.47 -1.76 -8.34
C ASP A 390 15.21 -3.26 -8.52
N PHE A 391 14.99 -3.67 -9.77
CA PHE A 391 14.78 -5.08 -10.15
C PHE A 391 16.06 -5.80 -10.58
N GLY A 392 17.24 -5.25 -10.26
CA GLY A 392 18.52 -5.78 -10.73
C GLY A 392 19.04 -5.05 -11.97
N PRO A 393 20.32 -5.29 -12.33
CA PRO A 393 21.00 -4.59 -13.42
C PRO A 393 20.38 -4.83 -14.80
N GLU A 394 19.69 -5.96 -14.99
CA GLU A 394 19.06 -6.34 -16.26
C GLU A 394 17.53 -6.46 -16.13
N ASP A 395 16.94 -5.91 -15.07
CA ASP A 395 15.53 -6.07 -14.69
C ASP A 395 15.14 -7.55 -14.46
N GLU A 396 16.09 -8.41 -14.08
CA GLU A 396 15.88 -9.86 -13.92
C GLU A 396 14.84 -10.23 -12.86
N PHE A 397 14.57 -9.35 -11.90
CA PHE A 397 13.56 -9.57 -10.87
C PHE A 397 12.21 -8.91 -11.18
N ALA A 398 12.09 -8.13 -12.26
CA ALA A 398 10.86 -7.38 -12.56
C ALA A 398 9.67 -8.30 -12.83
N ALA A 399 9.93 -9.49 -13.38
CA ALA A 399 8.94 -10.53 -13.60
C ALA A 399 8.35 -11.14 -12.31
N LEU A 400 8.94 -10.84 -11.16
CA LEU A 400 8.50 -11.30 -9.84
C LEU A 400 7.76 -10.22 -9.04
N ASP A 401 7.66 -8.99 -9.55
CA ASP A 401 6.93 -7.89 -8.88
C ASP A 401 5.47 -8.28 -8.64
N GLY A 402 5.06 -8.37 -7.37
CA GLY A 402 3.72 -8.77 -6.94
C GLY A 402 3.49 -10.28 -6.84
N GLU A 403 4.45 -11.13 -7.23
CA GLU A 403 4.33 -12.58 -7.05
C GLU A 403 4.39 -12.93 -5.56
N CYS A 404 3.37 -13.65 -5.07
CA CYS A 404 3.19 -13.94 -3.66
C CYS A 404 3.47 -15.40 -3.30
N TYR A 405 4.19 -15.62 -2.21
CA TYR A 405 4.54 -16.92 -1.66
C TYR A 405 4.10 -17.02 -0.21
N GLU A 406 3.50 -18.16 0.16
CA GLU A 406 3.07 -18.41 1.54
C GLU A 406 3.96 -19.46 2.24
N LEU A 407 4.29 -19.17 3.49
CA LEU A 407 4.99 -20.09 4.39
C LEU A 407 4.17 -20.26 5.67
N SER A 408 3.73 -21.48 5.93
CA SER A 408 3.06 -21.84 7.19
C SER A 408 4.08 -22.34 8.21
N ASP A 409 4.28 -21.61 9.30
CA ASP A 409 5.15 -22.03 10.41
C ASP A 409 4.43 -21.88 11.76
N ARG A 410 4.49 -22.94 12.58
CA ARG A 410 3.82 -23.01 13.90
C ARG A 410 2.38 -22.52 13.87
N GLU A 411 2.10 -21.36 14.48
CA GLU A 411 0.77 -20.75 14.60
C GLU A 411 0.45 -19.71 13.51
N TYR A 412 1.42 -19.36 12.65
CA TYR A 412 1.26 -18.29 11.65
C TYR A 412 1.39 -18.79 10.21
N VAL A 413 0.77 -18.03 9.31
CA VAL A 413 1.03 -18.07 7.87
C VAL A 413 1.64 -16.72 7.49
N TYR A 414 2.84 -16.76 6.96
CA TYR A 414 3.54 -15.61 6.39
C TYR A 414 3.28 -15.58 4.89
N LYS A 415 2.98 -14.39 4.36
CA LYS A 415 2.84 -14.17 2.93
C LYS A 415 3.85 -13.11 2.49
N LEU A 416 4.71 -13.48 1.56
CA LEU A 416 5.70 -12.60 0.94
C LEU A 416 5.25 -12.31 -0.48
N CYS A 417 4.85 -11.07 -0.76
CA CYS A 417 4.67 -10.59 -2.12
C CYS A 417 5.92 -9.81 -2.52
N LEU A 418 6.68 -10.36 -3.48
CA LEU A 418 7.97 -9.82 -3.87
C LEU A 418 7.81 -8.38 -4.40
N PHE A 419 8.66 -7.48 -3.91
CA PHE A 419 8.65 -6.04 -4.23
C PHE A 419 7.37 -5.28 -3.84
N ASP A 420 6.47 -5.90 -3.08
CA ASP A 420 5.25 -5.27 -2.59
C ASP A 420 5.27 -5.22 -1.06
N GLN A 421 4.81 -6.28 -0.39
CA GLN A 421 4.74 -6.31 1.07
C GLN A 421 4.82 -7.73 1.64
N ILE A 422 5.10 -7.78 2.94
CA ILE A 422 5.09 -9.00 3.74
C ILE A 422 4.02 -8.87 4.81
N THR A 423 3.20 -9.90 4.94
CA THR A 423 2.14 -10.00 5.92
C THR A 423 2.21 -11.29 6.72
N GLN A 424 1.57 -11.26 7.89
CA GLN A 424 1.45 -12.37 8.82
C GLN A 424 0.00 -12.51 9.25
N ARG A 425 -0.55 -13.71 9.18
CA ARG A 425 -1.88 -14.04 9.72
C ARG A 425 -1.82 -15.26 10.63
N SER A 426 -2.66 -15.28 11.66
CA SER A 426 -2.82 -16.47 12.53
C SER A 426 -3.56 -17.57 11.78
N LYS A 427 -3.16 -18.83 11.99
CA LYS A 427 -3.85 -20.01 11.44
C LYS A 427 -5.25 -20.19 12.02
N ASN A 428 -5.50 -19.66 13.22
CA ASN A 428 -6.76 -19.79 13.93
C ASN A 428 -7.75 -18.67 13.60
N GLY A 429 -7.47 -17.85 12.57
CA GLY A 429 -8.22 -16.65 12.23
C GLY A 429 -7.71 -15.40 12.94
N GLY A 430 -8.19 -14.23 12.50
CA GLY A 430 -7.75 -12.91 12.95
C GLY A 430 -7.39 -11.98 11.79
N SER A 431 -7.13 -10.71 12.11
CA SER A 431 -6.68 -9.72 11.14
C SER A 431 -5.24 -10.01 10.68
N GLU A 432 -4.96 -9.63 9.44
CA GLU A 432 -3.63 -9.73 8.85
C GLU A 432 -2.75 -8.58 9.32
N VAL A 433 -1.54 -8.89 9.80
CA VAL A 433 -0.57 -7.93 10.32
C VAL A 433 0.50 -7.67 9.26
N ARG A 434 0.72 -6.41 8.89
CA ARG A 434 1.78 -6.03 7.95
C ARG A 434 3.14 -6.03 8.63
N LEU A 435 4.06 -6.85 8.16
CA LEU A 435 5.43 -6.93 8.66
C LEU A 435 6.39 -5.95 7.97
N GLY A 436 6.06 -5.52 6.75
CA GLY A 436 6.78 -4.48 6.04
C GLY A 436 6.34 -4.35 4.58
N THR A 437 6.63 -3.21 3.98
CA THR A 437 6.52 -2.90 2.55
C THR A 437 7.91 -2.84 1.94
N TRP A 438 8.06 -3.21 0.67
CA TRP A 438 9.33 -3.22 -0.02
C TRP A 438 10.01 -1.85 0.08
N ASN A 439 11.31 -1.86 0.38
CA ASN A 439 12.14 -0.66 0.39
C ASN A 439 13.28 -0.79 -0.62
N SER A 440 14.23 -1.68 -0.35
CA SER A 440 15.47 -1.73 -1.13
C SER A 440 16.25 -3.02 -0.91
N TRP A 441 17.27 -3.23 -1.75
CA TRP A 441 18.30 -4.23 -1.53
C TRP A 441 19.31 -3.74 -0.50
N ILE A 442 19.67 -4.61 0.45
CA ILE A 442 20.66 -4.30 1.50
C ILE A 442 21.77 -5.36 1.57
N GLY A 443 22.92 -4.95 2.10
CA GLY A 443 24.05 -5.84 2.37
C GLY A 443 24.94 -6.14 1.16
N GLU A 444 26.07 -6.79 1.43
CA GLU A 444 27.06 -7.22 0.44
C GLU A 444 27.21 -8.75 0.44
N PRO A 445 27.24 -9.41 -0.73
CA PRO A 445 27.03 -8.84 -2.07
C PRO A 445 25.57 -8.41 -2.30
N LYS A 446 25.37 -7.38 -3.14
CA LYS A 446 24.05 -6.86 -3.54
C LYS A 446 23.15 -7.98 -4.10
N TYR A 447 21.84 -7.79 -4.00
CA TYR A 447 20.79 -8.72 -4.48
C TYR A 447 20.66 -10.04 -3.71
N ARG A 448 21.18 -10.11 -2.47
CA ARG A 448 20.99 -11.25 -1.57
C ARG A 448 20.01 -11.01 -0.43
N THR A 449 19.81 -9.75 -0.03
CA THR A 449 18.89 -9.43 1.07
C THR A 449 17.95 -8.30 0.66
N MET A 450 16.66 -8.57 0.76
CA MET A 450 15.58 -7.63 0.54
C MET A 450 15.14 -7.03 1.88
N LEU A 451 15.08 -5.70 1.96
CA LEU A 451 14.53 -4.98 3.11
C LEU A 451 13.06 -4.65 2.85
N TYR A 452 12.20 -5.08 3.77
CA TYR A 452 10.81 -4.64 3.87
C TYR A 452 10.66 -3.86 5.18
N ASP A 453 10.25 -2.61 5.13
CA ASP A 453 10.12 -1.71 6.29
C ASP A 453 8.74 -1.03 6.34
N ARG A 454 8.53 -0.05 7.23
CA ARG A 454 7.21 0.61 7.38
C ARG A 454 6.06 -0.40 7.64
N GLY A 455 6.36 -1.47 8.36
CA GLY A 455 5.35 -2.41 8.85
C GLY A 455 4.47 -1.80 9.93
N GLN A 456 3.43 -2.53 10.34
CA GLN A 456 2.53 -2.08 11.40
C GLN A 456 3.30 -1.78 12.69
N HIS A 457 2.94 -0.70 13.37
CA HIS A 457 3.60 -0.28 14.60
C HIS A 457 3.33 -1.28 15.73
N CYS A 458 4.37 -1.60 16.51
CA CYS A 458 4.21 -2.40 17.71
C CYS A 458 3.87 -1.47 18.88
N TRP A 459 2.92 -1.86 19.73
CA TRP A 459 2.66 -1.16 20.98
C TRP A 459 3.96 -1.05 21.80
N ASN A 460 4.43 0.17 22.07
CA ASN A 460 5.71 0.48 22.72
C ASN A 460 6.97 -0.02 21.98
N GLY A 461 6.91 -0.23 20.67
CA GLY A 461 8.05 -0.71 19.88
C GLY A 461 8.24 0.07 18.57
N PRO A 462 9.36 -0.13 17.86
CA PRO A 462 9.54 0.45 16.54
C PRO A 462 8.51 -0.13 15.55
N GLN A 463 8.39 0.53 14.39
CA GLN A 463 7.68 -0.08 13.25
C GLN A 463 8.33 -1.42 12.89
N ARG A 464 7.49 -2.41 12.55
CA ARG A 464 7.96 -3.73 12.10
C ARG A 464 8.76 -3.60 10.81
N SER A 465 9.76 -4.47 10.67
CA SER A 465 10.54 -4.65 9.44
C SER A 465 10.94 -6.12 9.29
N THR A 466 11.23 -6.51 8.05
CA THR A 466 11.59 -7.88 7.69
C THR A 466 12.75 -7.89 6.71
N HIS A 467 13.74 -8.76 6.95
CA HIS A 467 14.84 -9.02 6.02
C HIS A 467 14.61 -10.39 5.36
N VAL A 468 14.41 -10.41 4.04
CA VAL A 468 14.32 -11.66 3.28
C VAL A 468 15.68 -11.95 2.66
N ARG A 469 16.28 -13.08 3.05
CA ARG A 469 17.58 -13.52 2.53
C ARG A 469 17.39 -14.59 1.46
N ILE A 470 17.96 -14.34 0.30
CA ILE A 470 17.99 -15.26 -0.83
C ILE A 470 19.26 -16.11 -0.69
N PHE A 471 19.08 -17.41 -0.47
CA PHE A 471 20.18 -18.37 -0.42
C PHE A 471 20.39 -19.01 -1.79
N LEU A 472 21.63 -19.08 -2.23
CA LEU A 472 22.01 -19.97 -3.33
C LEU A 472 22.02 -21.39 -2.75
N PHE A 473 21.30 -22.31 -3.40
CA PHE A 473 21.47 -23.73 -3.09
C PHE A 473 22.91 -24.11 -3.46
N ASN A 474 23.74 -24.37 -2.45
CA ASN A 474 25.06 -24.97 -2.61
C ASN A 474 24.95 -26.47 -2.82
#